data_AF-A0A2S9F894-F1
#
_entry.id   AF-A0A2S9F894-F1
#
_cell.length_a   1.000
_cell.length_b   1.000
_cell.length_c   1.000
_cell.angle_alpha   90.00
_cell.angle_beta   90.00
_cell.angle_gamma   90.00
#
_symmetry.space_group_name_H-M   'P 1'
#
loop_
_entity.id
_entity.type
_entity.pdbx_description
1 polymer ?
#
loop_
_entity_poly.entity_id
_entity_poly.type
_entity_poly.pdbx_seq_one_letter_code
_entity_poly.pdbx_strand_id
1 'polypeptide(L)'
;MTRPDKRRPARRKPLDPARQAAFDVLRAVSERDAYANLALPAILRDRGITGRDAAFATELAYGTCRARGLLDVVIEAAAGRTVDKIDPVLLDLLRLGAYQVLRTRVDDHAAVSTTVEQAGIEFDTARAGFVNG
;
A
#
# COMPACT_ATOMS: atom_id res chain seq x y z
N MET A 1 -10.47 35.00 23.55
CA MET A 1 -10.81 33.92 22.59
C MET A 1 -9.57 33.59 21.76
N THR A 2 -8.91 32.48 22.08
CA THR A 2 -7.68 32.00 21.41
C THR A 2 -8.08 31.32 20.09
N ARG A 3 -7.47 31.72 18.97
CA ARG A 3 -7.66 31.08 17.66
C ARG A 3 -7.19 29.61 17.75
N PRO A 4 -7.92 28.63 17.18
CA PRO A 4 -7.44 27.26 17.17
C PRO A 4 -6.18 27.20 16.31
N ASP A 5 -5.09 26.73 16.91
CA ASP A 5 -3.83 26.45 16.27
C ASP A 5 -4.08 25.38 15.19
N LYS A 6 -4.00 25.77 13.92
CA LYS A 6 -4.09 24.83 12.79
C LYS A 6 -2.83 23.99 12.82
N ARG A 7 -2.87 22.88 13.59
CA ARG A 7 -1.84 21.83 13.57
C ARG A 7 -1.52 21.52 12.11
N ARG A 8 -0.34 21.97 11.68
CA ARG A 8 0.22 21.66 10.37
C ARG A 8 0.21 20.13 10.24
N PRO A 9 -0.39 19.54 9.19
CA PRO A 9 -0.48 18.09 9.09
C PRO A 9 0.94 17.54 9.19
N ALA A 10 1.14 16.58 10.10
CA ALA A 10 2.42 15.90 10.23
C ALA A 10 2.83 15.38 8.85
N ARG A 11 4.09 15.63 8.46
CA ARG A 11 4.62 15.25 7.15
C ARG A 11 4.49 13.74 7.03
N ARG A 12 3.52 13.26 6.24
CA ARG A 12 3.27 11.82 6.03
C ARG A 12 4.56 11.16 5.54
N LYS A 13 4.94 10.04 6.14
CA LYS A 13 6.12 9.30 5.71
C LYS A 13 5.73 8.36 4.57
N PRO A 14 6.47 8.39 3.44
CA PRO A 14 6.28 7.39 2.40
C PRO A 14 6.65 6.00 2.93
N LEU A 15 6.16 4.96 2.25
CA LEU A 15 6.59 3.59 2.49
C LEU A 15 8.12 3.47 2.43
N ASP A 16 8.70 2.61 3.27
CA ASP A 16 10.09 2.22 3.09
C ASP A 16 10.28 1.49 1.74
N PRO A 17 11.53 1.40 1.23
CA PRO A 17 11.78 0.87 -0.10
C PRO A 17 11.21 -0.52 -0.36
N ALA A 18 11.19 -1.41 0.64
CA ALA A 18 10.69 -2.76 0.47
C ALA A 18 9.17 -2.79 0.36
N ARG A 19 8.46 -2.05 1.22
CA ARG A 19 6.99 -1.91 1.15
C ARG A 19 6.57 -1.19 -0.13
N GLN A 20 7.30 -0.16 -0.54
CA GLN A 20 7.04 0.55 -1.80
C GLN A 20 7.22 -0.37 -3.00
N ALA A 21 8.29 -1.16 -3.05
CA ALA A 21 8.49 -2.13 -4.12
C ALA A 21 7.38 -3.18 -4.18
N ALA A 22 6.93 -3.70 -3.03
CA ALA A 22 5.81 -4.63 -2.98
C ALA A 22 4.51 -3.98 -3.49
N PHE A 23 4.20 -2.76 -3.05
CA PHE A 23 3.02 -2.02 -3.50
C PHE A 23 3.02 -1.79 -5.01
N ASP A 24 4.16 -1.39 -5.58
CA ASP A 24 4.27 -1.15 -7.02
C ASP A 24 4.13 -2.45 -7.84
N VAL A 25 4.53 -3.59 -7.30
CA VAL A 25 4.25 -4.91 -7.90
C VAL A 25 2.76 -5.20 -7.89
N LEU A 26 2.06 -4.95 -6.77
CA LEU A 26 0.61 -5.17 -6.70
C LEU A 26 -0.14 -4.32 -7.72
N ARG A 27 0.23 -3.04 -7.85
CA ARG A 27 -0.31 -2.15 -8.89
C ARG A 27 -0.02 -2.66 -10.30
N ALA A 28 1.20 -3.12 -10.56
CA ALA A 28 1.55 -3.67 -11.88
C ALA A 28 0.71 -4.91 -12.22
N VAL A 29 0.44 -5.77 -11.24
CA VAL A 29 -0.39 -6.96 -11.40
C VAL A 29 -1.87 -6.58 -11.60
N SER A 30 -2.39 -5.64 -10.82
CA SER A 30 -3.80 -5.26 -10.84
C SER A 30 -4.19 -4.37 -12.02
N GLU A 31 -3.32 -3.43 -12.42
CA GLU A 31 -3.59 -2.45 -13.48
C GLU A 31 -3.15 -2.94 -14.86
N ARG A 32 -2.12 -3.79 -14.95
CA ARG A 32 -1.44 -4.12 -16.23
C ARG A 32 -1.39 -5.61 -16.54
N ASP A 33 -2.10 -6.44 -15.77
CA ASP A 33 -2.04 -7.91 -15.83
C ASP A 33 -0.60 -8.44 -15.85
N ALA A 34 0.33 -7.74 -15.22
CA ALA A 34 1.72 -8.15 -15.16
C ALA A 34 1.87 -9.37 -14.24
N TYR A 35 2.76 -10.29 -14.60
CA TYR A 35 3.08 -11.39 -13.70
C TYR A 35 4.02 -10.92 -12.59
N ALA A 36 3.63 -11.14 -11.33
CA ALA A 36 4.38 -10.70 -10.15
C ALA A 36 5.83 -11.22 -10.16
N ASN A 37 6.05 -12.46 -10.64
CA ASN A 37 7.38 -13.07 -10.74
C ASN A 37 8.30 -12.42 -11.78
N LEU A 38 7.75 -11.61 -12.70
CA LEU A 38 8.51 -10.81 -13.65
C LEU A 38 8.70 -9.37 -13.14
N ALA A 39 7.64 -8.79 -12.58
CA ALA A 39 7.63 -7.40 -12.11
C ALA A 39 8.57 -7.19 -10.91
N LEU A 40 8.52 -8.06 -9.91
CA LEU A 40 9.28 -7.87 -8.68
C LEU A 40 10.81 -7.88 -8.93
N PRO A 41 11.41 -8.87 -9.63
CA PRO A 41 12.84 -8.85 -9.87
C PRO A 41 13.33 -7.62 -10.65
N ALA A 42 12.52 -7.11 -11.58
CA ALA A 42 12.84 -5.87 -12.29
C ALA A 42 12.87 -4.67 -11.35
N ILE A 43 11.80 -4.48 -10.57
CA ILE A 43 11.70 -3.36 -9.60
C ILE A 43 12.83 -3.41 -8.56
N LEU A 44 13.16 -4.60 -8.04
CA LEU A 44 14.24 -4.74 -7.05
C LEU A 44 15.60 -4.37 -7.64
N ARG A 45 15.90 -4.81 -8.87
CA ARG A 45 17.15 -4.45 -9.56
C ARG A 45 17.23 -2.96 -9.85
N ASP A 46 16.19 -2.39 -10.43
CA ASP A 46 16.16 -0.98 -10.83
C ASP A 46 16.33 -0.04 -9.62
N ARG A 47 15.89 -0.48 -8.44
CA ARG A 47 16.00 0.28 -7.18
C ARG A 47 17.20 -0.11 -6.32
N GLY A 48 18.00 -1.10 -6.73
CA GLY A 48 19.12 -1.60 -5.95
C GLY A 48 18.72 -2.18 -4.59
N ILE A 49 17.50 -2.72 -4.46
CA ILE A 49 17.01 -3.33 -3.20
C ILE A 49 17.56 -4.74 -3.11
N THR A 50 18.30 -5.03 -2.03
CA THR A 50 19.03 -6.30 -1.87
C THR A 50 18.87 -6.86 -0.44
N GLY A 51 19.36 -8.09 -0.24
CA GLY A 51 19.47 -8.70 1.08
C GLY A 51 18.13 -8.81 1.81
N ARG A 52 18.08 -8.32 3.04
CA ARG A 52 16.92 -8.48 3.94
C ARG A 52 15.70 -7.72 3.42
N ASP A 53 15.90 -6.55 2.82
CA ASP A 53 14.81 -5.73 2.26
C ASP A 53 14.23 -6.36 0.99
N ALA A 54 15.08 -6.97 0.15
CA ALA A 54 14.62 -7.72 -1.02
C ALA A 54 13.80 -8.95 -0.62
N ALA A 55 14.26 -9.69 0.42
CA ALA A 55 13.52 -10.81 0.97
C ALA A 55 12.16 -10.36 1.54
N PHE A 56 12.14 -9.22 2.25
CA PHE A 56 10.91 -8.67 2.81
C PHE A 56 9.93 -8.20 1.72
N ALA A 57 10.41 -7.48 0.71
CA ALA A 57 9.60 -7.09 -0.45
C ALA A 57 9.02 -8.30 -1.20
N THR A 58 9.81 -9.37 -1.32
CA THR A 58 9.38 -10.63 -1.94
C THR A 58 8.26 -11.30 -1.16
N GLU A 59 8.41 -11.39 0.17
CA GLU A 59 7.37 -11.93 1.04
C GLU A 59 6.08 -11.12 0.93
N LEU A 60 6.17 -9.79 0.98
CA LEU A 60 5.00 -8.92 0.88
C LEU A 60 4.31 -9.04 -0.48
N ALA A 61 5.05 -8.95 -1.58
CA ALA A 61 4.47 -8.98 -2.93
C ALA A 61 3.82 -10.33 -3.23
N TYR A 62 4.57 -11.42 -3.09
CA TYR A 62 4.06 -12.76 -3.43
C TYR A 62 3.04 -13.26 -2.41
N GLY A 63 3.26 -12.96 -1.13
CA GLY A 63 2.33 -13.28 -0.06
C GLY A 63 0.96 -12.64 -0.28
N THR A 64 0.95 -11.33 -0.57
CA THR A 64 -0.29 -10.59 -0.83
C THR A 64 -1.00 -11.11 -2.09
N CYS A 65 -0.28 -11.35 -3.19
CA CYS A 65 -0.87 -11.93 -4.40
C CYS A 65 -1.48 -13.32 -4.12
N ARG A 66 -0.78 -14.18 -3.39
CA ARG A 66 -1.25 -15.54 -3.05
C ARG A 66 -2.48 -15.52 -2.16
N ALA A 67 -2.57 -14.56 -1.25
CA ALA A 67 -3.66 -14.43 -0.29
C ALA A 67 -4.83 -13.57 -0.79
N ARG A 68 -4.79 -13.03 -2.02
CA ARG A 68 -5.72 -12.01 -2.52
C ARG A 68 -7.19 -12.32 -2.28
N GLY A 69 -7.66 -13.54 -2.59
CA GLY A 69 -9.05 -13.92 -2.38
C GLY A 69 -9.48 -13.89 -0.91
N LEU A 70 -8.61 -14.31 0.01
CA LEU A 70 -8.87 -14.20 1.46
C LEU A 70 -8.86 -12.74 1.92
N LEU A 71 -7.88 -11.96 1.47
CA LEU A 71 -7.75 -10.56 1.84
C LEU A 71 -8.93 -9.74 1.38
N ASP A 72 -9.44 -9.99 0.17
CA ASP A 72 -10.62 -9.31 -0.36
C ASP A 72 -11.85 -9.55 0.52
N VAL A 73 -12.11 -10.80 0.93
CA VAL A 73 -13.22 -11.12 1.85
C VAL A 73 -13.07 -10.38 3.19
N VAL A 74 -11.86 -10.33 3.75
CA VAL A 74 -11.60 -9.59 5.00
C VAL A 74 -11.83 -8.09 4.82
N ILE A 75 -11.37 -7.52 3.70
CA ILE A 75 -11.51 -6.10 3.38
C ILE A 75 -12.99 -5.75 3.18
N GLU A 76 -13.77 -6.58 2.48
CA GLU A 76 -15.21 -6.35 2.28
C GLU A 76 -15.97 -6.35 3.60
N ALA A 77 -15.68 -7.33 4.47
CA ALA A 77 -16.27 -7.40 5.80
C ALA A 77 -15.94 -6.17 6.65
N ALA A 78 -14.71 -5.67 6.58
CA ALA A 78 -14.27 -4.47 7.31
C ALA A 78 -14.79 -3.16 6.71
N ALA A 79 -14.88 -3.06 5.38
CA ALA A 79 -15.25 -1.84 4.66
C ALA A 79 -16.78 -1.66 4.50
N GLY A 80 -17.56 -2.73 4.73
CA GLY A 80 -19.01 -2.73 4.55
C GLY A 80 -19.45 -2.54 3.09
N ARG A 81 -18.55 -2.80 2.14
CA ARG A 81 -18.79 -2.69 0.69
C ARG A 81 -17.92 -3.70 -0.04
N THR A 82 -18.35 -4.09 -1.23
CA THR A 82 -17.60 -4.99 -2.11
C THR A 82 -16.33 -4.33 -2.64
N VAL A 83 -15.29 -5.12 -2.94
CA VAL A 83 -13.99 -4.58 -3.35
C VAL A 83 -14.02 -3.82 -4.67
N ASP A 84 -14.96 -4.13 -5.57
CA ASP A 84 -15.18 -3.41 -6.84
C ASP A 84 -15.64 -1.95 -6.64
N LYS A 85 -16.12 -1.61 -5.42
CA LYS A 85 -16.51 -0.26 -5.02
C LYS A 85 -15.41 0.50 -4.29
N ILE A 86 -14.21 -0.08 -4.21
CA ILE A 86 -13.02 0.52 -3.61
C ILE A 86 -12.12 0.96 -4.76
N ASP A 87 -11.53 2.15 -4.64
CA ASP A 87 -10.53 2.61 -5.61
C ASP A 87 -9.43 1.54 -5.77
N PRO A 88 -9.06 1.14 -7.00
CA PRO A 88 -8.13 0.03 -7.21
C PRO A 88 -6.78 0.22 -6.52
N VAL A 89 -6.26 1.45 -6.50
CA VAL A 89 -4.97 1.77 -5.88
C VAL A 89 -5.10 1.69 -4.35
N LEU A 90 -6.20 2.19 -3.80
CA LEU A 90 -6.50 2.03 -2.37
C LEU A 90 -6.66 0.56 -2.00
N LEU A 91 -7.32 -0.23 -2.84
CA LEU A 91 -7.54 -1.65 -2.59
C LEU A 91 -6.22 -2.43 -2.53
N ASP A 92 -5.25 -2.11 -3.39
CA ASP A 92 -3.92 -2.73 -3.34
C ASP A 92 -3.14 -2.34 -2.06
N LEU A 93 -3.28 -1.10 -1.58
CA LEU A 93 -2.74 -0.70 -0.28
C LEU A 93 -3.42 -1.46 0.87
N LEU A 94 -4.75 -1.58 0.85
CA LEU A 94 -5.50 -2.30 1.87
C LEU A 94 -5.12 -3.78 1.91
N ARG A 95 -4.93 -4.42 0.74
CA ARG A 95 -4.44 -5.79 0.64
C ARG A 95 -3.04 -5.93 1.24
N LEU A 96 -2.12 -5.03 0.91
CA LEU A 96 -0.76 -5.04 1.45
C LEU A 96 -0.74 -4.84 2.98
N GLY A 97 -1.55 -3.92 3.49
CA GLY A 97 -1.70 -3.66 4.93
C GLY A 97 -2.32 -4.86 5.66
N ALA A 98 -3.42 -5.41 5.14
CA ALA A 98 -4.08 -6.57 5.70
C ALA A 98 -3.18 -7.81 5.69
N TYR A 99 -2.39 -8.04 4.62
CA TYR A 99 -1.42 -9.13 4.59
C TYR A 99 -0.40 -9.01 5.72
N GLN A 100 0.14 -7.81 5.95
CA GLN A 100 1.10 -7.58 7.03
C GLN A 100 0.52 -7.92 8.40
N VAL A 101 -0.67 -7.40 8.71
CA VAL A 101 -1.35 -7.65 9.99
C VAL A 101 -1.68 -9.14 10.19
N LEU A 102 -2.20 -9.80 9.15
CA LEU A 102 -2.75 -11.15 9.28
C LEU A 102 -1.72 -12.26 9.11
N ARG A 103 -0.61 -11.99 8.40
CA ARG A 103 0.27 -13.05 7.85
C ARG A 103 1.76 -12.79 8.09
N THR A 104 2.13 -11.68 8.70
CA THR A 104 3.54 -11.39 9.03
C THR A 104 3.72 -11.17 10.53
N ARG A 105 4.95 -10.92 10.96
CA ARG A 105 5.27 -10.52 12.35
C ARG A 105 5.51 -9.02 12.47
N VAL A 106 5.09 -8.24 11.49
CA VAL A 106 5.16 -6.78 11.54
C VAL A 106 4.17 -6.29 12.61
N ASP A 107 4.59 -5.36 13.46
CA ASP A 107 3.69 -4.74 14.43
C ASP A 107 2.45 -4.14 13.76
N ASP A 108 1.25 -4.46 14.28
CA ASP A 108 -0.03 -4.00 13.71
C ASP A 108 -0.07 -2.48 13.52
N HIS A 109 0.42 -1.72 14.51
CA HIS A 109 0.51 -0.27 14.43
C HIS A 109 1.40 0.21 13.28
N ALA A 110 2.51 -0.48 13.02
CA ALA A 110 3.40 -0.11 11.92
C ALA A 110 2.75 -0.41 10.57
N ALA A 111 2.09 -1.56 10.42
CA ALA A 111 1.38 -1.95 9.19
C ALA A 111 0.21 -0.99 8.88
N VAL A 112 -0.58 -0.63 9.90
CA VAL A 112 -1.72 0.28 9.75
C VAL A 112 -1.27 1.71 9.51
N SER A 113 -0.32 2.25 10.29
CA SER A 113 0.15 3.64 10.13
C SER A 113 0.74 3.88 8.75
N THR A 114 1.59 2.97 8.26
CA THR A 114 2.18 3.09 6.92
C THR A 114 1.14 3.01 5.81
N THR A 115 0.14 2.14 5.93
CA THR A 115 -0.95 2.03 4.94
C THR A 115 -1.81 3.30 4.91
N VAL A 116 -2.15 3.86 6.08
CA VAL A 116 -2.95 5.08 6.20
C VAL A 116 -2.18 6.31 5.70
N GLU A 117 -0.90 6.42 6.04
CA GLU A 117 -0.03 7.51 5.56
C GLU A 117 0.12 7.46 4.04
N GLN A 118 0.33 6.27 3.47
CA GLN A 118 0.47 6.10 2.02
C GLN A 118 -0.85 6.40 1.27
N ALA A 119 -2.00 5.96 1.80
CA ALA A 119 -3.29 6.34 1.24
C ALA A 119 -3.48 7.87 1.28
N GLY A 120 -3.08 8.52 2.36
CA GLY A 120 -3.06 9.98 2.43
C GLY A 120 -2.21 10.62 1.34
N ILE A 121 -1.02 10.09 1.03
CA ILE A 121 -0.15 10.61 -0.03
C ILE A 121 -0.80 10.47 -1.42
N GLU A 122 -1.39 9.30 -1.71
CA GLU A 122 -2.03 9.02 -3.00
C GLU A 122 -3.30 9.87 -3.22
N PHE A 123 -4.08 10.10 -2.16
CA PHE A 123 -5.41 10.73 -2.27
C PHE A 123 -5.48 12.21 -1.86
N ASP A 124 -4.52 12.77 -1.11
CA ASP A 124 -4.44 14.25 -0.94
C ASP A 124 -3.81 14.94 -2.13
N THR A 125 -2.98 14.25 -2.93
CA THR A 125 -2.46 14.80 -4.19
C THR A 125 -3.55 14.90 -5.26
N ALA A 126 -4.57 14.03 -5.23
CA ALA A 126 -5.76 14.13 -6.08
C ALA A 126 -6.60 15.41 -5.85
N ARG A 127 -6.41 16.13 -4.74
CA ARG A 127 -7.08 17.41 -4.45
C ARG A 127 -6.20 18.65 -4.66
N ALA A 128 -4.91 18.50 -4.96
CA ALA A 128 -4.03 19.63 -5.26
C ALA A 128 -4.20 20.14 -6.71
N GLY A 129 -4.82 19.36 -7.61
CA GLY A 129 -5.04 19.71 -9.01
C GLY A 129 -6.36 20.44 -9.34
N PHE A 130 -7.25 20.64 -8.36
CA PHE A 130 -8.53 21.37 -8.55
C PHE A 130 -8.51 22.78 -7.96
N VAL A 131 -7.32 23.33 -7.68
CA VAL A 131 -7.11 24.72 -7.28
C VAL A 131 -6.29 25.43 -8.37
N ASN A 132 -6.84 25.46 -9.57
CA ASN A 132 -6.65 26.49 -10.60
C ASN A 132 -7.49 26.11 -11.83
N GLY A 133 -8.77 26.46 -11.72
CA GLY A 133 -9.79 26.41 -12.76
C GLY A 133 -10.98 27.20 -12.28
#